data_AF-A0A8J4FXN4-F1
#
_entry.id   AF-A0A8J4FXN4-F1
#
_cell.length_a   1.000
_cell.length_b   1.000
_cell.length_c   1.000
_cell.angle_alpha   90.00
_cell.angle_beta   90.00
_cell.angle_gamma   90.00
#
_symmetry.space_group_name_H-M   'P 1'
#
loop_
_entity.id
_entity.type
_entity.pdbx_description
1 polymer ?
#
loop_
_entity_poly.entity_id
_entity_poly.type
_entity_poly.pdbx_seq_one_letter_code
_entity_poly.pdbx_strand_id
1 'polypeptide(L)'
;LLGGSMSARGHSAISAPYCDLGRLVNTTSHISRFSYSLCCHCCGHSPCRPYPPLRLRAAYSSEAAIASIPLRPDSPEWLVKEVEETRAGLLKLRQNVILLQDPEDPDTFHPRFNLMSTSSFAALPAPWRAALRHMHDDYYFRRQEDVWRASALAKLPALQAASDMLVCGEDLGFVPACVPPVMKELGLIGLRIQRMATEPGSEFNNPAAYTYLTVASPSCHDVTPLRAWYESDPDRAERFYYHQLGGCGPPPPLCTPDVVRAVLQQHINCGSMLAVFPIQDLMALSSLYAARKADEEIINDPTVSKHYWRFRIHTTLETLLLDNDWVNTIAEMLVLGERASQSVLQSYLAPLSLQPQPPLPPPLDDDNVAAVAALVAAGVANGLASHPHTNHLPNHRPYLSHQTNAAGIRY
;
A
#
# COMPACT_ATOMS: atom_id res chain seq x y z
N LEU A 1 46.28 16.43 22.64
CA LEU A 1 46.01 16.21 24.08
C LEU A 1 44.79 17.04 24.45
N LEU A 2 43.63 16.36 24.58
CA LEU A 2 42.41 16.75 25.30
C LEU A 2 41.73 18.09 24.88
N GLY A 3 40.47 18.17 24.47
CA GLY A 3 39.32 17.27 24.48
C GLY A 3 38.06 18.15 24.36
N GLY A 4 37.04 17.69 23.63
CA GLY A 4 35.75 18.41 23.52
C GLY A 4 34.86 17.79 22.44
N SER A 5 33.83 17.07 22.89
CA SER A 5 32.96 16.15 22.15
C SER A 5 31.73 16.80 21.50
N MET A 6 31.19 16.08 20.51
CA MET A 6 29.77 15.97 20.10
C MET A 6 29.09 17.08 19.28
N SER A 7 28.79 16.77 18.01
CA SER A 7 27.44 16.36 17.56
C SER A 7 27.36 16.50 16.03
N ALA A 8 27.51 15.40 15.30
CA ALA A 8 27.27 15.36 13.86
C ALA A 8 25.77 15.14 13.61
N ARG A 9 24.98 16.23 13.62
CA ARG A 9 23.63 16.23 13.02
C ARG A 9 23.76 16.71 11.58
N GLY A 10 23.80 15.77 10.64
CA GLY A 10 23.68 16.07 9.22
C GLY A 10 22.25 16.48 8.88
N HIS A 11 21.90 17.75 9.10
CA HIS A 11 20.71 18.39 8.55
C HIS A 11 21.18 19.60 7.74
N SER A 12 21.42 19.44 6.44
CA SER A 12 21.73 20.57 5.56
C SER A 12 20.45 21.08 4.90
N ALA A 13 19.81 22.03 5.57
CA ALA A 13 18.84 22.97 5.05
C ALA A 13 19.27 23.66 3.73
N ILE A 14 18.32 24.07 2.90
CA ILE A 14 18.57 25.17 1.95
C ILE A 14 18.54 26.47 2.76
N SER A 15 19.72 26.98 3.11
CA SER A 15 19.89 28.31 3.71
C SER A 15 19.76 29.36 2.60
N ALA A 16 18.85 30.33 2.79
CA ALA A 16 18.66 31.43 1.85
C ALA A 16 19.45 32.68 2.29
N PRO A 17 20.57 33.05 1.65
CA PRO A 17 21.07 34.41 1.74
C PRO A 17 20.26 35.28 0.75
N TYR A 18 19.48 36.21 1.30
CA TYR A 18 18.86 37.37 0.63
C TYR A 18 17.93 37.12 -0.60
N CYS A 19 16.63 37.38 -0.38
CA CYS A 19 15.66 37.92 -1.34
C CYS A 19 15.46 37.18 -2.69
N ASP A 20 14.91 35.95 -2.69
CA ASP A 20 13.93 35.54 -3.72
C ASP A 20 13.22 34.21 -3.42
N LEU A 21 13.78 33.36 -2.55
CA LEU A 21 13.15 32.09 -2.13
C LEU A 21 11.83 32.29 -1.37
N GLY A 22 11.69 33.39 -0.61
CA GLY A 22 10.44 33.69 0.12
C GLY A 22 9.20 33.86 -0.77
N ARG A 23 9.35 34.10 -2.08
CA ARG A 23 8.23 34.12 -3.04
C ARG A 23 7.78 32.71 -3.45
N LEU A 24 8.66 31.72 -3.39
CA LEU A 24 8.40 30.31 -3.73
C LEU A 24 7.82 29.50 -2.56
N VAL A 25 7.99 29.99 -1.33
CA VAL A 25 7.59 29.32 -0.09
C VAL A 25 6.09 29.38 0.19
N ASN A 26 5.39 30.37 -0.38
CA ASN A 26 3.98 30.63 -0.10
C ASN A 26 3.11 30.34 -1.32
N THR A 27 3.20 29.16 -1.93
CA THR A 27 2.54 28.88 -3.23
C THR A 27 1.00 28.81 -3.20
N THR A 28 0.32 29.02 -2.07
CA THR A 28 -1.07 29.49 -2.12
C THR A 28 -1.19 30.81 -2.89
N SER A 29 -0.08 31.53 -3.10
CA SER A 29 0.05 32.75 -3.91
C SER A 29 0.24 32.51 -5.41
N HIS A 30 0.36 31.27 -5.88
CA HIS A 30 0.49 30.96 -7.31
C HIS A 30 -0.76 30.25 -7.86
N ILE A 31 -1.94 30.78 -7.53
CA ILE A 31 -3.06 30.68 -8.47
C ILE A 31 -2.66 31.52 -9.68
N SER A 32 -2.27 30.83 -10.76
CA SER A 32 -1.98 31.47 -12.03
C SER A 32 -3.16 32.38 -12.42
N ARG A 33 -2.86 33.65 -12.69
CA ARG A 33 -3.82 34.66 -13.11
C ARG A 33 -4.42 34.23 -14.47
N PHE A 34 -5.56 33.57 -14.46
CA PHE A 34 -6.52 33.66 -15.55
C PHE A 34 -7.66 34.56 -15.10
N SER A 35 -7.35 35.85 -14.99
CA SER A 35 -8.36 36.89 -15.16
C SER A 35 -7.85 37.77 -16.30
N TYR A 36 -8.49 37.63 -17.46
CA TYR A 36 -8.52 38.67 -18.47
C TYR A 36 -9.02 39.94 -17.78
N SER A 37 -8.10 40.77 -17.31
CA SER A 37 -8.39 42.18 -17.14
C SER A 37 -8.00 42.83 -18.47
N LEU A 38 -9.01 43.05 -19.31
CA LEU A 38 -9.00 44.19 -20.21
C LEU A 38 -8.70 45.43 -19.36
N CYS A 39 -7.43 45.77 -19.21
CA CYS A 39 -7.04 47.08 -18.74
C CYS A 39 -6.43 47.81 -19.94
N CYS A 40 -7.24 48.73 -20.44
CA CYS A 40 -6.92 49.76 -21.41
C CYS A 40 -5.46 50.18 -21.36
N HIS A 41 -4.85 50.22 -22.55
CA HIS A 41 -3.55 50.80 -22.82
C HIS A 41 -3.51 52.34 -22.69
N CYS A 42 -4.45 52.95 -21.98
CA CYS A 42 -4.56 54.39 -21.86
C CYS A 42 -4.87 54.75 -20.42
N CYS A 43 -3.85 55.25 -19.74
CA CYS A 43 -3.85 56.22 -18.63
C CYS A 43 -2.81 55.80 -17.59
N GLY A 44 -1.65 56.44 -17.66
CA GLY A 44 -0.73 56.47 -16.53
C GLY A 44 -1.46 57.05 -15.32
N HIS A 45 -1.48 56.31 -14.22
CA HIS A 45 -1.64 56.70 -12.81
C HIS A 45 -2.24 55.51 -12.03
N SER A 46 -1.38 54.57 -11.60
CA SER A 46 -1.45 53.84 -10.31
C SER A 46 -0.56 52.58 -10.36
N PRO A 47 0.33 52.34 -9.38
CA PRO A 47 1.00 51.05 -9.28
C PRO A 47 -0.07 49.97 -8.99
N CYS A 48 -0.04 48.87 -9.74
CA CYS A 48 -0.87 47.69 -9.45
C CYS A 48 -0.63 47.29 -7.99
N ARG A 49 -1.60 47.54 -7.10
CA ARG A 49 -1.50 47.08 -5.71
C ARG A 49 -1.39 45.56 -5.73
N PRO A 50 -0.34 44.95 -5.16
CA PRO A 50 -0.32 43.51 -4.96
C PRO A 50 -1.45 43.19 -3.99
N TYR A 51 -2.46 42.45 -4.45
CA TYR A 51 -3.46 41.86 -3.56
C TYR A 51 -2.71 41.01 -2.51
N PRO A 52 -3.15 41.02 -1.24
CA PRO A 52 -2.55 40.16 -0.23
C PRO A 52 -2.64 38.70 -0.70
N PRO A 53 -1.63 37.86 -0.40
CA PRO A 53 -1.64 36.46 -0.79
C PRO A 53 -2.91 35.81 -0.22
N LEU A 54 -3.64 35.09 -1.08
CA LEU A 54 -4.81 34.34 -0.66
C LEU A 54 -4.36 33.30 0.38
N ARG A 55 -4.98 33.34 1.55
CA ARG A 55 -4.76 32.37 2.62
C ARG A 55 -6.07 31.64 2.89
N LEU A 56 -5.96 30.34 3.17
CA LEU A 56 -7.09 29.60 3.71
C LEU A 56 -7.54 30.27 5.02
N ARG A 57 -8.86 30.29 5.24
CA ARG A 57 -9.42 30.79 6.50
C ARG A 57 -8.88 29.94 7.66
N ALA A 58 -8.82 30.52 8.87
CA ALA A 58 -8.30 29.84 10.06
C ALA A 58 -8.98 28.47 10.32
N ALA A 59 -10.28 28.36 10.02
CA ALA A 59 -11.04 27.11 10.12
C ALA A 59 -10.58 25.98 9.16
N TYR A 60 -9.76 26.30 8.15
CA TYR A 60 -9.20 25.36 7.17
C TYR A 60 -7.66 25.38 7.19
N SER A 61 -7.08 25.80 8.32
CA SER A 61 -5.64 26.04 8.47
C SER A 61 -4.80 24.78 8.64
N SER A 62 -5.41 23.58 8.73
CA SER A 62 -4.74 22.28 8.78
C SER A 62 -5.51 21.24 7.97
N GLU A 63 -4.83 20.16 7.55
CA GLU A 63 -5.49 19.02 6.90
C GLU A 63 -6.52 18.38 7.82
N ALA A 64 -6.20 18.28 9.12
CA ALA A 64 -7.13 17.80 10.14
C ALA A 64 -8.41 18.66 10.21
N ALA A 65 -8.27 20.00 10.14
CA ALA A 65 -9.41 20.91 10.17
C ALA A 65 -10.28 20.80 8.91
N ILE A 66 -9.66 20.57 7.74
CA ILE A 66 -10.38 20.32 6.48
C ILE A 66 -11.10 18.96 6.55
N ALA A 67 -10.43 17.92 7.03
CA ALA A 67 -11.01 16.59 7.18
C ALA A 67 -12.16 16.57 8.20
N SER A 68 -12.13 17.45 9.20
CA SER A 68 -13.16 17.57 10.24
C SER A 68 -14.34 18.47 9.86
N ILE A 69 -14.43 18.96 8.61
CA ILE A 69 -15.59 19.74 8.16
C ILE A 69 -16.85 18.90 8.41
N PRO A 70 -17.81 19.33 9.24
CA PRO A 70 -18.86 18.44 9.73
C PRO A 70 -19.83 18.02 8.62
N LEU A 71 -20.27 16.76 8.67
CA LEU A 71 -21.44 16.24 7.95
C LEU A 71 -22.51 15.88 8.99
N ARG A 72 -23.76 16.29 8.76
CA ARG A 72 -24.86 15.88 9.65
C ARG A 72 -25.19 14.40 9.40
N PRO A 73 -25.52 13.61 10.43
CA PRO A 73 -25.79 12.17 10.31
C PRO A 73 -26.85 11.78 9.27
N ASP A 74 -27.71 12.71 8.85
CA ASP A 74 -28.80 12.49 7.88
C ASP A 74 -28.68 13.39 6.65
N SER A 75 -27.45 13.75 6.26
CA SER A 75 -27.22 14.58 5.08
C SER A 75 -27.63 13.81 3.82
N PRO A 76 -28.39 14.42 2.88
CA PRO A 76 -28.72 13.75 1.64
C PRO A 76 -27.44 13.45 0.84
N GLU A 77 -27.45 12.37 0.03
CA GLU A 77 -26.25 11.89 -0.68
C GLU A 77 -25.55 12.97 -1.51
N TRP A 78 -26.31 13.87 -2.15
CA TRP A 78 -25.74 14.98 -2.93
C TRP A 78 -24.92 15.94 -2.06
N LEU A 79 -25.35 16.21 -0.82
CA LEU A 79 -24.65 17.09 0.11
C LEU A 79 -23.39 16.41 0.67
N VAL A 80 -23.47 15.11 0.96
CA VAL A 80 -22.29 14.32 1.33
C VAL A 80 -21.25 14.41 0.22
N LYS A 81 -21.65 14.15 -1.02
CA LYS A 81 -20.77 14.25 -2.19
C LYS A 81 -20.15 15.65 -2.34
N GLU A 82 -20.96 16.70 -2.28
CA GLU A 82 -20.48 18.09 -2.41
C GLU A 82 -19.47 18.47 -1.32
N VAL A 83 -19.70 18.03 -0.08
CA VAL A 83 -18.76 18.29 1.03
C VAL A 83 -17.47 17.51 0.83
N GLU A 84 -17.50 16.25 0.41
CA GLU A 84 -16.29 15.49 0.11
C GLU A 84 -15.51 16.11 -1.07
N GLU A 85 -16.20 16.56 -2.13
CA GLU A 85 -15.58 17.30 -3.24
C GLU A 85 -14.93 18.60 -2.75
N THR A 86 -15.61 19.33 -1.86
CA THR A 86 -15.07 20.56 -1.23
C THR A 86 -13.83 20.26 -0.39
N ARG A 87 -13.87 19.21 0.45
CA ARG A 87 -12.71 18.77 1.25
C ARG A 87 -11.55 18.40 0.34
N ALA A 88 -11.79 17.61 -0.70
CA ALA A 88 -10.77 17.22 -1.67
C ALA A 88 -10.15 18.44 -2.38
N GLY A 89 -10.97 19.41 -2.79
CA GLY A 89 -10.51 20.67 -3.38
C GLY A 89 -9.66 21.51 -2.42
N LEU A 90 -10.08 21.64 -1.17
CA LEU A 90 -9.34 22.37 -0.13
C LEU A 90 -8.00 21.68 0.22
N LEU A 91 -8.00 20.35 0.33
CA LEU A 91 -6.77 19.57 0.53
C LEU A 91 -5.82 19.74 -0.65
N LYS A 92 -6.33 19.65 -1.89
CA LYS A 92 -5.53 19.87 -3.10
C LYS A 92 -4.89 21.25 -3.11
N LEU A 93 -5.63 22.31 -2.76
CA LEU A 93 -5.09 23.67 -2.66
C LEU A 93 -4.01 23.78 -1.58
N ARG A 94 -4.24 23.18 -0.42
CA ARG A 94 -3.29 23.18 0.69
C ARG A 94 -2.00 22.43 0.37
N GLN A 95 -2.12 21.29 -0.30
CA GLN A 95 -1.00 20.42 -0.66
C GLN A 95 -0.22 20.91 -1.89
N ASN A 96 -0.72 21.94 -2.59
CA ASN A 96 -0.10 22.53 -3.78
C ASN A 96 1.10 23.45 -3.43
N VAL A 97 2.01 22.92 -2.62
CA VAL A 97 3.26 23.54 -2.17
C VAL A 97 4.47 22.90 -2.80
N ILE A 98 5.54 23.66 -3.02
CA ILE A 98 6.78 23.15 -3.62
C ILE A 98 7.90 23.02 -2.57
N LEU A 99 7.84 23.83 -1.53
CA LEU A 99 8.76 23.85 -0.41
C LEU A 99 7.97 23.79 0.90
N LEU A 100 8.48 23.05 1.87
CA LEU A 100 7.95 22.93 3.23
C LEU A 100 8.90 23.66 4.17
N GLN A 101 8.37 24.56 4.98
CA GLN A 101 9.16 25.25 5.99
C GLN A 101 9.56 24.28 7.09
N ASP A 102 10.80 24.39 7.56
CA ASP A 102 11.27 23.62 8.70
C ASP A 102 10.59 24.10 10.00
N PRO A 103 10.13 23.18 10.86
CA PRO A 103 9.44 23.55 12.10
C PRO A 103 10.38 24.09 13.19
N GLU A 104 11.67 23.80 13.12
CA GLU A 104 12.69 24.24 14.09
C GLU A 104 13.41 25.52 13.62
N ASP A 105 13.60 25.67 12.31
CA ASP A 105 14.24 26.84 11.69
C ASP A 105 13.34 27.51 10.63
N PRO A 106 12.72 28.68 10.95
CA PRO A 106 11.87 29.41 10.03
C PRO A 106 12.55 29.85 8.73
N ASP A 107 13.88 29.96 8.69
CA ASP A 107 14.62 30.39 7.50
C ASP A 107 15.04 29.22 6.59
N THR A 108 14.67 28.00 6.97
CA THR A 108 15.00 26.75 6.27
C THR A 108 13.79 26.15 5.57
N PHE A 109 14.04 25.55 4.40
CA PHE A 109 13.03 24.86 3.60
C PHE A 109 13.51 23.51 3.08
N HIS A 110 12.55 22.58 3.02
CA HIS A 110 12.70 21.25 2.43
C HIS A 110 11.87 21.15 1.14
N PRO A 111 12.36 20.49 0.08
CA PRO A 111 11.52 20.19 -1.08
C PRO A 111 10.31 19.34 -0.66
N ARG A 112 9.11 19.67 -1.14
CA ARG A 112 7.96 18.77 -0.97
C ARG A 112 8.23 17.48 -1.76
N PHE A 113 7.98 16.33 -1.16
CA PHE A 113 7.99 15.07 -1.89
C PHE A 113 7.02 15.12 -3.08
N ASN A 114 7.44 14.62 -4.24
CA ASN A 114 6.66 14.71 -5.48
C ASN A 114 6.29 16.16 -5.87
N LEU A 115 7.12 17.17 -5.58
CA LEU A 115 6.79 18.57 -5.95
C LEU A 115 6.51 18.74 -7.45
N MET A 116 7.10 17.89 -8.29
CA MET A 116 6.89 17.79 -9.74
C MET A 116 5.43 17.61 -10.14
N SER A 117 4.59 16.99 -9.30
CA SER A 117 3.18 16.74 -9.60
C SER A 117 2.26 17.94 -9.29
N THR A 118 2.81 19.00 -8.69
CA THR A 118 2.03 20.17 -8.28
C THR A 118 1.80 21.13 -9.44
N SER A 119 0.62 21.78 -9.48
CA SER A 119 0.38 22.82 -10.48
C SER A 119 1.25 24.05 -10.22
N SER A 120 1.60 24.32 -8.96
CA SER A 120 2.57 25.34 -8.57
C SER A 120 3.92 25.12 -9.24
N PHE A 121 4.44 23.89 -9.24
CA PHE A 121 5.69 23.59 -9.94
C PHE A 121 5.56 23.73 -11.46
N ALA A 122 4.48 23.23 -12.04
CA ALA A 122 4.24 23.33 -13.48
C ALA A 122 4.21 24.78 -13.98
N ALA A 123 3.69 25.70 -13.17
CA ALA A 123 3.61 27.13 -13.47
C ALA A 123 4.97 27.86 -13.40
N LEU A 124 6.01 27.26 -12.83
CA LEU A 124 7.32 27.90 -12.72
C LEU A 124 8.05 27.97 -14.08
N PRO A 125 8.87 29.01 -14.30
CA PRO A 125 9.76 29.08 -15.44
C PRO A 125 10.73 27.90 -15.49
N ALA A 126 11.16 27.50 -16.69
CA ALA A 126 12.02 26.33 -16.89
C ALA A 126 13.31 26.33 -16.04
N PRO A 127 14.05 27.45 -15.85
CA PRO A 127 15.24 27.45 -15.00
C PRO A 127 14.95 27.08 -13.53
N TRP A 128 13.86 27.61 -12.97
CA TRP A 128 13.43 27.30 -11.61
C TRP A 128 12.98 25.85 -11.48
N ARG A 129 12.29 25.33 -12.49
CA ARG A 129 11.90 23.92 -12.53
C ARG A 129 13.10 22.99 -12.51
N ALA A 130 14.14 23.31 -13.28
CA ALA A 130 15.37 22.53 -13.31
C ALA A 130 16.11 22.56 -11.96
N ALA A 131 16.26 23.75 -11.36
CA ALA A 131 16.91 23.91 -10.06
C ALA A 131 16.17 23.17 -8.93
N LEU A 132 14.84 23.33 -8.84
CA LEU A 132 14.03 22.65 -7.82
C LEU A 132 14.01 21.14 -8.00
N ARG A 133 13.97 20.65 -9.24
CA ARG A 133 14.10 19.22 -9.52
C ARG A 133 15.46 18.69 -9.05
N HIS A 134 16.53 19.39 -9.38
CA HIS A 134 17.86 19.01 -8.93
C HIS A 134 17.97 18.96 -7.39
N MET A 135 17.47 19.99 -6.69
CA MET A 135 17.47 20.02 -5.22
C MET A 135 16.59 18.92 -4.61
N HIS A 136 15.42 18.66 -5.18
CA HIS A 136 14.55 17.56 -4.77
C HIS A 136 15.24 16.22 -4.92
N ASP A 137 15.82 15.95 -6.10
CA ASP A 137 16.40 14.65 -6.39
C ASP A 137 17.65 14.40 -5.54
N ASP A 138 18.43 15.46 -5.32
CA ASP A 138 19.60 15.42 -4.45
C ASP A 138 19.21 15.22 -2.97
N TYR A 139 18.14 15.86 -2.50
CA TYR A 139 17.64 15.68 -1.14
C TYR A 139 17.12 14.26 -0.89
N TYR A 140 16.25 13.72 -1.75
CA TYR A 140 15.57 12.45 -1.48
C TYR A 140 16.34 11.21 -1.93
N PHE A 141 17.23 11.31 -2.93
CA PHE A 141 17.86 10.14 -3.56
C PHE A 141 19.38 10.16 -3.55
N ARG A 142 20.00 11.15 -2.88
CA ARG A 142 21.47 11.25 -2.80
C ARG A 142 21.95 11.53 -1.38
N ARG A 143 21.69 12.72 -0.84
CA ARG A 143 22.27 13.15 0.45
C ARG A 143 21.90 12.26 1.62
N GLN A 144 20.69 11.69 1.59
CA GLN A 144 20.16 10.92 2.70
C GLN A 144 20.58 9.45 2.69
N GLU A 145 21.14 8.97 1.58
CA GLU A 145 21.51 7.55 1.40
C GLU A 145 22.50 7.08 2.49
N ASP A 146 23.56 7.87 2.75
CA ASP A 146 24.56 7.53 3.76
C ASP A 146 23.99 7.61 5.19
N VAL A 147 23.12 8.59 5.44
CA VAL A 147 22.47 8.79 6.75
C VAL A 147 21.53 7.62 7.05
N TRP A 148 20.71 7.22 6.08
CA TRP A 148 19.78 6.10 6.20
C TRP A 148 20.53 4.79 6.34
N ARG A 149 21.58 4.57 5.54
CA ARG A 149 22.45 3.40 5.67
C ARG A 149 23.09 3.32 7.06
N ALA A 150 23.69 4.40 7.55
CA ALA A 150 24.30 4.44 8.87
C ALA A 150 23.27 4.18 9.99
N SER A 151 22.09 4.79 9.91
CA SER A 151 21.00 4.57 10.87
C SER A 151 20.51 3.11 10.83
N ALA A 152 20.39 2.50 9.66
CA ALA A 152 19.97 1.12 9.49
C ALA A 152 20.99 0.15 10.10
N LEU A 153 22.28 0.31 9.78
CA LEU A 153 23.36 -0.53 10.32
C LEU A 153 23.54 -0.37 11.84
N ALA A 154 23.17 0.78 12.41
CA ALA A 154 23.19 0.98 13.86
C ALA A 154 22.02 0.28 14.59
N LYS A 155 20.87 0.06 13.92
CA LYS A 155 19.61 -0.37 14.56
C LYS A 155 19.21 -1.80 14.21
N LEU A 156 19.27 -2.16 12.93
CA LEU A 156 18.76 -3.45 12.43
C LEU A 156 19.49 -4.67 13.03
N PRO A 157 20.83 -4.66 13.24
CA PRO A 157 21.50 -5.79 13.88
C PRO A 157 21.00 -6.08 15.30
N ALA A 158 20.66 -5.03 16.06
CA ALA A 158 20.12 -5.19 17.40
C ALA A 158 18.72 -5.83 17.38
N LEU A 159 17.90 -5.52 16.37
CA LEU A 159 16.59 -6.16 16.17
C LEU A 159 16.74 -7.62 15.73
N GLN A 160 17.68 -7.93 14.84
CA GLN A 160 17.96 -9.31 14.43
C GLN A 160 18.46 -10.16 15.61
N ALA A 161 19.30 -9.60 16.48
CA ALA A 161 19.82 -10.31 17.65
C ALA A 161 18.78 -10.48 18.78
N ALA A 162 17.61 -9.83 18.70
CA ALA A 162 16.61 -9.88 19.76
C ALA A 162 15.78 -11.19 19.77
N SER A 163 15.76 -11.95 18.67
CA SER A 163 15.03 -13.22 18.57
C SER A 163 15.58 -14.10 17.44
N ASP A 164 15.33 -15.41 17.52
CA ASP A 164 15.64 -16.36 16.43
C ASP A 164 14.62 -16.30 15.26
N MET A 165 13.69 -15.34 15.27
CA MET A 165 12.71 -15.21 14.19
C MET A 165 13.37 -14.70 12.91
N LEU A 166 12.90 -15.24 11.78
CA LEU A 166 13.31 -14.80 10.47
C LEU A 166 12.82 -13.37 10.20
N VAL A 167 13.71 -12.47 9.80
CA VAL A 167 13.37 -11.07 9.52
C VAL A 167 13.14 -10.87 8.03
N CYS A 168 11.90 -10.58 7.67
CA CYS A 168 11.49 -10.19 6.33
C CYS A 168 11.24 -8.68 6.28
N GLY A 169 11.94 -7.97 5.41
CA GLY A 169 11.68 -6.58 5.09
C GLY A 169 10.66 -6.49 3.95
N GLU A 170 9.59 -5.77 4.18
CA GLU A 170 8.72 -5.31 3.10
C GLU A 170 9.45 -4.17 2.38
N ASP A 171 10.03 -4.47 1.22
CA ASP A 171 10.79 -3.54 0.38
C ASP A 171 10.06 -3.25 -0.94
N LEU A 172 8.76 -2.90 -0.87
CA LEU A 172 7.97 -2.55 -2.05
C LEU A 172 7.78 -1.04 -2.18
N GLY A 173 7.40 -0.62 -3.39
CA GLY A 173 7.09 0.78 -3.69
C GLY A 173 8.33 1.66 -3.77
N PHE A 174 8.36 2.72 -2.96
CA PHE A 174 9.44 3.71 -3.01
C PHE A 174 10.61 3.27 -2.13
N VAL A 175 11.61 2.63 -2.75
CA VAL A 175 12.76 2.07 -2.06
C VAL A 175 14.03 2.87 -2.38
N PRO A 176 14.66 3.53 -1.38
CA PRO A 176 15.96 4.19 -1.55
C PRO A 176 17.06 3.24 -2.03
N ALA A 177 18.06 3.77 -2.75
CA ALA A 177 19.10 2.96 -3.37
C ALA A 177 19.97 2.20 -2.34
N CYS A 178 20.04 2.70 -1.11
CA CYS A 178 20.79 2.10 -0.01
C CYS A 178 20.09 0.88 0.60
N VAL A 179 18.77 0.72 0.40
CA VAL A 179 18.01 -0.34 1.07
C VAL A 179 18.41 -1.75 0.57
N PRO A 180 18.39 -2.06 -0.75
CA PRO A 180 18.80 -3.39 -1.23
C PRO A 180 20.20 -3.83 -0.78
N PRO A 181 21.27 -3.00 -0.86
CA PRO A 181 22.59 -3.42 -0.40
C PRO A 181 22.66 -3.60 1.12
N VAL A 182 21.97 -2.77 1.92
CA VAL A 182 21.91 -2.96 3.39
C VAL A 182 21.18 -4.25 3.75
N MET A 183 20.03 -4.53 3.12
CA MET A 183 19.31 -5.77 3.35
C MET A 183 20.17 -6.99 3.01
N LYS A 184 20.87 -6.94 1.87
CA LYS A 184 21.79 -8.01 1.46
C LYS A 184 22.94 -8.20 2.45
N GLU A 185 23.56 -7.11 2.91
CA GLU A 185 24.67 -7.14 3.88
C GLU A 185 24.24 -7.74 5.23
N LEU A 186 23.02 -7.45 5.67
CA LEU A 186 22.45 -7.95 6.92
C LEU A 186 21.77 -9.32 6.77
N GLY A 187 21.68 -9.88 5.57
CA GLY A 187 20.97 -11.13 5.30
C GLY A 187 19.46 -11.03 5.52
N LEU A 188 18.87 -9.85 5.36
CA LEU A 188 17.43 -9.63 5.45
C LEU A 188 16.73 -10.11 4.18
N ILE A 189 15.54 -10.68 4.35
CA ILE A 189 14.76 -11.24 3.25
C ILE A 189 13.86 -10.16 2.66
N GLY A 190 13.93 -9.94 1.34
CA GLY A 190 13.06 -8.99 0.62
C GLY A 190 11.76 -9.63 0.14
N LEU A 191 10.73 -8.83 -0.08
CA LEU A 191 9.43 -9.27 -0.61
C LEU A 191 9.34 -9.04 -2.12
N ARG A 192 8.90 -10.05 -2.87
CA ARG A 192 8.72 -9.99 -4.32
C ARG A 192 7.29 -10.32 -4.67
N ILE A 193 6.50 -9.26 -4.91
CA ILE A 193 5.15 -9.37 -5.47
C ILE A 193 5.25 -9.25 -6.98
N GLN A 194 4.78 -10.25 -7.73
CA GLN A 194 5.03 -10.32 -9.17
C GLN A 194 4.58 -9.06 -9.93
N ARG A 195 3.46 -8.46 -9.49
CA ARG A 195 2.85 -7.28 -10.12
C ARG A 195 3.36 -5.94 -9.61
N MET A 196 4.31 -5.95 -8.66
CA MET A 196 4.99 -4.76 -8.16
C MET A 196 6.45 -4.79 -8.62
N ALA A 197 6.65 -4.49 -9.91
CA ALA A 197 7.96 -4.52 -10.54
C ALA A 197 8.98 -3.65 -9.79
N THR A 198 10.14 -4.25 -9.50
CA THR A 198 11.25 -3.58 -8.80
C THR A 198 12.18 -2.86 -9.77
N GLU A 199 12.26 -3.34 -11.02
CA GLU A 199 13.12 -2.78 -12.05
C GLU A 199 12.42 -1.62 -12.81
N PRO A 200 13.09 -0.47 -12.99
CA PRO A 200 12.54 0.63 -13.78
C PRO A 200 12.21 0.20 -15.22
N GLY A 201 10.97 0.44 -15.64
CA GLY A 201 10.50 0.13 -17.00
C GLY A 201 9.94 -1.29 -17.17
N SER A 202 10.06 -2.16 -16.15
CA SER A 202 9.43 -3.47 -16.15
C SER A 202 7.99 -3.37 -15.64
N GLU A 203 7.05 -4.07 -16.29
CA GLU A 203 5.64 -4.11 -15.86
C GLU A 203 5.38 -5.19 -14.81
N PHE A 204 6.15 -6.28 -14.87
CA PHE A 204 6.07 -7.43 -13.97
C PHE A 204 7.48 -7.87 -13.57
N ASN A 205 7.62 -8.35 -12.34
CA ASN A 205 8.79 -9.11 -11.95
C ASN A 205 8.72 -10.53 -12.56
N ASN A 206 9.88 -11.09 -12.91
CA ASN A 206 9.98 -12.48 -13.38
C ASN A 206 10.39 -13.41 -12.22
N PRO A 207 9.52 -14.33 -11.76
CA PRO A 207 9.86 -15.25 -10.67
C PRO A 207 11.11 -16.10 -10.93
N ALA A 208 11.43 -16.43 -12.18
CA ALA A 208 12.63 -17.18 -12.52
C ALA A 208 13.94 -16.42 -12.18
N ALA A 209 13.88 -15.09 -12.02
CA ALA A 209 15.02 -14.26 -11.65
C ALA A 209 15.13 -13.99 -10.14
N TYR A 210 14.21 -14.52 -9.32
CA TYR A 210 14.24 -14.30 -7.88
C TYR A 210 15.42 -14.99 -7.20
N THR A 211 16.12 -14.23 -6.36
CA THR A 211 17.27 -14.71 -5.59
C THR A 211 16.84 -15.39 -4.28
N TYR A 212 17.71 -16.19 -3.67
CA TYR A 212 17.36 -16.95 -2.46
C TYR A 212 16.83 -16.11 -1.30
N LEU A 213 17.39 -14.94 -0.99
CA LEU A 213 16.97 -14.09 0.12
C LEU A 213 15.71 -13.26 -0.19
N THR A 214 14.68 -13.91 -0.76
CA THR A 214 13.38 -13.29 -0.99
C THR A 214 12.21 -14.17 -0.55
N VAL A 215 11.07 -13.53 -0.31
CA VAL A 215 9.74 -14.12 -0.24
C VAL A 215 9.02 -13.83 -1.56
N ALA A 216 8.62 -14.86 -2.29
CA ALA A 216 7.83 -14.72 -3.51
C ALA A 216 6.33 -14.83 -3.21
N SER A 217 5.54 -13.97 -3.84
CA SER A 217 4.08 -14.11 -3.85
C SER A 217 3.47 -13.53 -5.13
N PRO A 218 2.40 -14.13 -5.67
CA PRO A 218 1.64 -13.54 -6.78
C PRO A 218 0.90 -12.26 -6.37
N SER A 219 0.45 -12.16 -5.11
CA SER A 219 -0.33 -11.04 -4.59
C SER A 219 -0.12 -10.86 -3.08
N CYS A 220 -0.68 -9.80 -2.49
CA CYS A 220 -0.68 -9.56 -1.05
C CYS A 220 -1.97 -8.84 -0.67
N HIS A 221 -2.17 -8.53 0.62
CA HIS A 221 -3.40 -7.88 1.07
C HIS A 221 -3.57 -6.46 0.52
N ASP A 222 -2.48 -5.77 0.17
CA ASP A 222 -2.51 -4.39 -0.36
C ASP A 222 -2.50 -4.31 -1.89
N VAL A 223 -2.54 -5.45 -2.59
CA VAL A 223 -2.74 -5.48 -4.04
C VAL A 223 -3.98 -6.31 -4.36
N THR A 224 -4.59 -6.05 -5.51
CA THR A 224 -5.71 -6.84 -5.99
C THR A 224 -5.32 -8.32 -6.08
N PRO A 225 -6.17 -9.28 -5.63
CA PRO A 225 -5.93 -10.72 -5.79
C PRO A 225 -5.77 -11.10 -7.27
N LEU A 226 -5.18 -12.27 -7.54
CA LEU A 226 -4.82 -12.69 -8.90
C LEU A 226 -6.02 -12.66 -9.86
N ARG A 227 -7.15 -13.24 -9.46
CA ARG A 227 -8.36 -13.26 -10.30
C ARG A 227 -8.88 -11.87 -10.59
N ALA A 228 -9.08 -11.08 -9.52
CA ALA A 228 -9.63 -9.73 -9.61
C ALA A 228 -8.78 -8.84 -10.53
N TRP A 229 -7.46 -8.93 -10.38
CA TRP A 229 -6.52 -8.23 -11.23
C TRP A 229 -6.62 -8.68 -12.69
N TYR A 230 -6.53 -9.98 -12.95
CA TYR A 230 -6.51 -10.54 -14.30
C TYR A 230 -7.79 -10.20 -15.07
N GLU A 231 -8.94 -10.21 -14.40
CA GLU A 231 -10.25 -9.91 -15.00
C GLU A 231 -10.52 -8.40 -15.16
N SER A 232 -9.80 -7.54 -14.43
CA SER A 232 -10.02 -6.08 -14.45
C SER A 232 -9.37 -5.33 -15.61
N ASP A 233 -8.32 -5.89 -16.21
CA ASP A 233 -7.51 -5.23 -17.25
C ASP A 233 -7.09 -6.26 -18.32
N PRO A 234 -7.94 -6.50 -19.34
CA PRO A 234 -7.69 -7.52 -20.37
C PRO A 234 -6.39 -7.30 -21.15
N ASP A 235 -6.06 -6.04 -21.46
CA ASP A 235 -4.84 -5.72 -22.23
C ASP A 235 -3.59 -6.06 -21.42
N ARG A 236 -3.62 -5.79 -20.11
CA ARG A 236 -2.52 -6.12 -19.20
C ARG A 236 -2.43 -7.61 -18.91
N ALA A 237 -3.58 -8.28 -18.78
CA ALA A 237 -3.66 -9.73 -18.63
C ALA A 237 -3.10 -10.45 -19.87
N GLU A 238 -3.40 -9.95 -21.08
CA GLU A 238 -2.86 -10.49 -22.33
C GLU A 238 -1.32 -10.39 -22.38
N ARG A 239 -0.75 -9.21 -22.08
CA ARG A 239 0.70 -9.04 -22.00
C ARG A 239 1.33 -9.97 -20.97
N PHE A 240 0.69 -10.13 -19.81
CA PHE A 240 1.16 -11.06 -18.78
C PHE A 240 1.11 -12.52 -19.27
N TYR A 241 0.02 -12.95 -19.91
CA TYR A 241 -0.15 -14.30 -20.42
C TYR A 241 0.95 -14.68 -21.42
N TYR A 242 1.27 -13.79 -22.36
CA TYR A 242 2.33 -14.06 -23.33
C TYR A 242 3.74 -13.93 -22.74
N HIS A 243 4.01 -12.88 -21.96
CA HIS A 243 5.38 -12.58 -21.53
C HIS A 243 5.81 -13.28 -20.23
N GLN A 244 4.88 -13.58 -19.34
CA GLN A 244 5.17 -14.24 -18.05
C GLN A 244 4.81 -15.72 -18.06
N LEU A 245 3.69 -16.10 -18.70
CA LEU A 245 3.24 -17.50 -18.74
C LEU A 245 3.66 -18.25 -20.01
N GLY A 246 4.20 -17.55 -21.03
CA GLY A 246 4.59 -18.16 -22.30
C GLY A 246 3.42 -18.77 -23.06
N GLY A 247 2.22 -18.22 -22.87
CA GLY A 247 0.99 -18.77 -23.43
C GLY A 247 0.97 -18.80 -24.96
N CYS A 248 0.26 -19.79 -25.51
CA CYS A 248 0.09 -19.98 -26.95
C CYS A 248 -1.38 -19.80 -27.32
N GLY A 249 -1.66 -18.93 -28.29
CA GLY A 249 -3.03 -18.60 -28.70
C GLY A 249 -3.68 -17.52 -27.81
N PRO A 250 -4.97 -17.20 -28.03
CA PRO A 250 -5.62 -16.12 -27.30
C PRO A 250 -5.70 -16.43 -25.80
N PRO A 251 -5.39 -15.45 -24.91
CA PRO A 251 -5.53 -15.63 -23.47
C PRO A 251 -6.98 -15.92 -23.09
N PRO A 252 -7.24 -16.74 -22.06
CA PRO A 252 -8.58 -16.90 -21.51
C PRO A 252 -9.13 -15.54 -21.03
N PRO A 253 -10.42 -15.23 -21.27
CA PRO A 253 -11.02 -13.96 -20.87
C PRO A 253 -11.26 -13.85 -19.36
N LEU A 254 -11.28 -14.98 -18.66
CA LEU A 254 -11.39 -15.06 -17.19
C LEU A 254 -10.15 -15.74 -16.62
N CYS A 255 -9.88 -15.50 -15.34
CA CYS A 255 -8.77 -16.16 -14.66
C CYS A 255 -9.17 -17.60 -14.28
N THR A 256 -8.95 -18.53 -15.20
CA THR A 256 -9.31 -19.94 -15.00
C THR A 256 -8.37 -20.64 -14.01
N PRO A 257 -8.77 -21.78 -13.43
CA PRO A 257 -7.88 -22.60 -12.60
C PRO A 257 -6.54 -22.94 -13.26
N ASP A 258 -6.49 -23.11 -14.59
CA ASP A 258 -5.25 -23.36 -15.32
C ASP A 258 -4.31 -22.14 -15.32
N VAL A 259 -4.86 -20.93 -15.50
CA VAL A 259 -4.10 -19.68 -15.39
C VAL A 259 -3.56 -19.52 -13.98
N VAL A 260 -4.40 -19.78 -12.97
CA VAL A 260 -4.01 -19.74 -11.55
C VAL A 260 -2.90 -20.75 -11.29
N ARG A 261 -3.07 -22.01 -11.71
CA ARG A 261 -2.06 -23.07 -11.53
C ARG A 261 -0.74 -22.69 -12.17
N ALA A 262 -0.75 -22.16 -13.40
CA ALA A 262 0.46 -21.68 -14.07
C ALA A 262 1.15 -20.58 -13.27
N VAL A 263 0.39 -19.59 -12.79
CA VAL A 263 0.90 -18.49 -11.97
C VAL A 263 1.45 -18.98 -10.64
N LEU A 264 0.78 -19.89 -9.94
CA LEU A 264 1.26 -20.39 -8.66
C LEU A 264 2.49 -21.28 -8.86
N GLN A 265 2.52 -22.12 -9.90
CA GLN A 265 3.63 -23.02 -10.18
C GLN A 265 4.94 -22.25 -10.46
N GLN A 266 4.93 -21.14 -11.22
CA GLN A 266 6.14 -20.32 -11.42
C GLN A 266 6.70 -19.77 -10.09
N HIS A 267 5.84 -19.45 -9.11
CA HIS A 267 6.28 -18.97 -7.79
C HIS A 267 6.78 -20.12 -6.92
N ILE A 268 6.17 -21.30 -7.00
CA ILE A 268 6.69 -22.49 -6.33
C ILE A 268 8.08 -22.83 -6.88
N ASN A 269 8.27 -22.75 -8.20
CA ASN A 269 9.52 -23.07 -8.89
C ASN A 269 10.61 -21.97 -8.76
N CYS A 270 10.29 -20.81 -8.19
CA CYS A 270 11.24 -19.70 -8.15
C CYS A 270 12.41 -19.96 -7.19
N GLY A 271 13.51 -19.20 -7.33
CA GLY A 271 14.69 -19.33 -6.47
C GLY A 271 14.52 -18.80 -5.03
N SER A 272 13.36 -18.25 -4.66
CA SER A 272 13.11 -17.65 -3.35
C SER A 272 13.16 -18.67 -2.21
N MET A 273 13.62 -18.25 -1.04
CA MET A 273 13.60 -19.05 0.19
C MET A 273 12.17 -19.44 0.56
N LEU A 274 11.23 -18.48 0.47
CA LEU A 274 9.81 -18.70 0.77
C LEU A 274 8.95 -18.38 -0.45
N ALA A 275 7.93 -19.20 -0.69
CA ALA A 275 6.80 -18.87 -1.55
C ALA A 275 5.55 -18.83 -0.67
N VAL A 276 4.90 -17.65 -0.59
CA VAL A 276 3.73 -17.41 0.26
C VAL A 276 2.58 -17.06 -0.65
N PHE A 277 1.42 -17.67 -0.43
CA PHE A 277 0.25 -17.49 -1.29
C PHE A 277 -0.94 -17.01 -0.46
N PRO A 278 -1.57 -15.88 -0.83
CA PRO A 278 -2.85 -15.51 -0.27
C PRO A 278 -3.89 -16.61 -0.53
N ILE A 279 -4.74 -16.87 0.46
CA ILE A 279 -5.70 -17.97 0.39
C ILE A 279 -6.69 -17.80 -0.78
N GLN A 280 -7.00 -16.56 -1.16
CA GLN A 280 -7.83 -16.25 -2.34
C GLN A 280 -7.24 -16.87 -3.62
N ASP A 281 -5.93 -16.71 -3.80
CA ASP A 281 -5.23 -17.22 -4.99
C ASP A 281 -5.12 -18.75 -4.96
N LEU A 282 -4.97 -19.36 -3.78
CA LEU A 282 -4.97 -20.82 -3.63
C LEU A 282 -6.35 -21.43 -3.90
N MET A 283 -7.42 -20.84 -3.35
CA MET A 283 -8.80 -21.31 -3.57
C MET A 283 -9.16 -21.29 -5.05
N ALA A 284 -8.64 -20.32 -5.80
CA ALA A 284 -8.86 -20.18 -7.24
C ALA A 284 -8.27 -21.33 -8.10
N LEU A 285 -7.50 -22.27 -7.52
CA LEU A 285 -7.13 -23.54 -8.17
C LEU A 285 -8.33 -24.45 -8.46
N SER A 286 -9.51 -24.18 -7.87
CA SER A 286 -10.74 -24.88 -8.17
C SER A 286 -11.86 -23.89 -8.48
N SER A 287 -12.61 -24.14 -9.55
CA SER A 287 -13.77 -23.32 -9.91
C SER A 287 -14.87 -23.36 -8.84
N LEU A 288 -14.91 -24.43 -8.02
CA LEU A 288 -15.83 -24.58 -6.88
C LEU A 288 -15.69 -23.43 -5.87
N TYR A 289 -14.45 -23.01 -5.61
CA TYR A 289 -14.14 -21.96 -4.64
C TYR A 289 -13.94 -20.59 -5.31
N ALA A 290 -14.15 -20.51 -6.62
CA ALA A 290 -14.02 -19.31 -7.44
C ALA A 290 -15.39 -18.83 -7.98
N ALA A 291 -16.49 -19.27 -7.37
CA ALA A 291 -17.84 -18.97 -7.83
C ALA A 291 -18.25 -17.50 -7.63
N ARG A 292 -17.66 -16.81 -6.65
CA ARG A 292 -17.93 -15.38 -6.40
C ARG A 292 -17.25 -14.52 -7.47
N LYS A 293 -17.80 -13.33 -7.68
CA LYS A 293 -17.15 -12.32 -8.52
C LYS A 293 -15.77 -12.00 -7.96
N ALA A 294 -14.79 -11.85 -8.83
CA ALA A 294 -13.40 -11.72 -8.42
C ALA A 294 -13.13 -10.43 -7.62
N ASP A 295 -13.86 -9.34 -7.89
CA ASP A 295 -13.77 -8.08 -7.15
C ASP A 295 -14.20 -8.20 -5.67
N GLU A 296 -15.11 -9.13 -5.35
CA GLU A 296 -15.52 -9.42 -3.96
C GLU A 296 -14.40 -10.10 -3.13
N GLU A 297 -13.32 -10.55 -3.76
CA GLU A 297 -12.18 -11.22 -3.10
C GLU A 297 -11.15 -10.22 -2.54
N ILE A 298 -11.28 -8.94 -2.91
CA ILE A 298 -10.38 -7.86 -2.49
C ILE A 298 -10.56 -7.61 -0.98
N ILE A 299 -9.47 -7.77 -0.22
CA ILE A 299 -9.48 -7.53 1.22
C ILE A 299 -9.20 -6.07 1.60
N ASN A 300 -8.44 -5.36 0.75
CA ASN A 300 -8.09 -3.96 0.93
C ASN A 300 -7.94 -3.22 -0.41
N ASP A 301 -8.28 -1.93 -0.39
CA ASP A 301 -7.87 -0.96 -1.40
C ASP A 301 -7.03 0.12 -0.70
N PRO A 302 -5.70 0.15 -0.93
CA PRO A 302 -4.81 1.12 -0.27
C PRO A 302 -5.09 2.58 -0.68
N THR A 303 -5.87 2.81 -1.75
CA THR A 303 -6.28 4.16 -2.15
C THR A 303 -7.38 4.73 -1.25
N VAL A 304 -8.06 3.87 -0.48
CA VAL A 304 -9.14 4.24 0.43
C VAL A 304 -8.62 4.18 1.86
N SER A 305 -8.26 5.33 2.44
CA SER A 305 -7.72 5.41 3.81
C SER A 305 -8.59 4.78 4.92
N LYS A 306 -9.90 4.69 4.69
CA LYS A 306 -10.88 4.04 5.58
C LYS A 306 -11.48 2.79 4.94
N HIS A 307 -10.67 2.03 4.19
CA HIS A 307 -11.12 0.78 3.62
C HIS A 307 -11.52 -0.20 4.71
N TYR A 308 -12.44 -1.09 4.36
CA TYR A 308 -13.13 -1.93 5.33
C TYR A 308 -12.76 -3.40 5.09
N TRP A 309 -11.90 -3.95 5.97
CA TRP A 309 -11.23 -5.26 5.89
C TRP A 309 -12.18 -6.46 6.09
N ARG A 310 -13.09 -6.68 5.15
CA ARG A 310 -14.23 -7.61 5.31
C ARG A 310 -14.15 -8.91 4.55
N PHE A 311 -13.15 -9.11 3.70
CA PHE A 311 -13.01 -10.39 3.02
C PHE A 311 -12.98 -11.54 4.05
N ARG A 312 -13.79 -12.57 3.80
CA ARG A 312 -13.89 -13.80 4.57
C ARG A 312 -13.93 -14.97 3.61
N ILE A 313 -13.20 -16.03 3.96
CA ILE A 313 -13.28 -17.32 3.27
C ILE A 313 -14.74 -17.81 3.39
N HIS A 314 -15.36 -18.16 2.26
CA HIS A 314 -16.77 -18.56 2.19
C HIS A 314 -16.97 -20.08 2.37
N THR A 315 -15.89 -20.80 2.68
CA THR A 315 -15.84 -22.24 3.00
C THR A 315 -14.99 -22.42 4.26
N THR A 316 -15.16 -23.52 4.97
CA THR A 316 -14.33 -23.80 6.17
C THR A 316 -13.01 -24.46 5.77
N LEU A 317 -12.02 -24.38 6.65
CA LEU A 317 -10.73 -25.05 6.42
C LEU A 317 -10.91 -26.58 6.40
N GLU A 318 -11.83 -27.12 7.19
CA GLU A 318 -12.16 -28.54 7.22
C GLU A 318 -12.73 -29.00 5.87
N THR A 319 -13.64 -28.22 5.27
CA THR A 319 -14.16 -28.54 3.93
C THR A 319 -13.06 -28.50 2.86
N LEU A 320 -12.15 -27.52 2.92
CA LEU A 320 -11.00 -27.46 1.99
C LEU A 320 -10.06 -28.65 2.13
N LEU A 321 -9.75 -29.05 3.38
CA LEU A 321 -8.88 -30.20 3.65
C LEU A 321 -9.49 -31.53 3.24
N LEU A 322 -10.82 -31.59 3.10
CA LEU A 322 -11.53 -32.76 2.62
C LEU A 322 -11.64 -32.77 1.08
N ASP A 323 -11.37 -31.68 0.36
CA ASP A 323 -11.33 -31.69 -1.11
C ASP A 323 -10.01 -32.32 -1.60
N ASN A 324 -10.06 -33.63 -1.88
CA ASN A 324 -8.88 -34.36 -2.33
C ASN A 324 -8.31 -33.84 -3.65
N ASP A 325 -9.14 -33.36 -4.57
CA ASP A 325 -8.67 -32.92 -5.89
C ASP A 325 -7.90 -31.60 -5.76
N TRP A 326 -8.41 -30.67 -4.96
CA TRP A 326 -7.73 -29.42 -4.65
C TRP A 326 -6.44 -29.64 -3.85
N VAL A 327 -6.49 -30.48 -2.81
CA VAL A 327 -5.31 -30.81 -1.99
C VAL A 327 -4.24 -31.54 -2.80
N ASN A 328 -4.62 -32.53 -3.62
CA ASN A 328 -3.69 -33.27 -4.46
C ASN A 328 -3.07 -32.37 -5.54
N THR A 329 -3.83 -31.43 -6.09
CA THR A 329 -3.28 -30.41 -7.01
C THR A 329 -2.14 -29.62 -6.36
N ILE A 330 -2.34 -29.12 -5.14
CA ILE A 330 -1.28 -28.40 -4.41
C ILE A 330 -0.10 -29.33 -4.11
N ALA A 331 -0.38 -30.56 -3.66
CA ALA A 331 0.65 -31.55 -3.37
C ALA A 331 1.54 -31.85 -4.59
N GLU A 332 0.93 -32.08 -5.75
CA GLU A 332 1.64 -32.26 -7.02
C GLU A 332 2.51 -31.05 -7.35
N MET A 333 1.97 -29.84 -7.23
CA MET A 333 2.72 -28.62 -7.53
C MET A 333 3.96 -28.47 -6.63
N LEU A 334 3.84 -28.82 -5.35
CA LEU A 334 4.95 -28.80 -4.38
C LEU A 334 6.02 -29.84 -4.70
N VAL A 335 5.63 -31.04 -5.15
CA VAL A 335 6.59 -32.07 -5.58
C VAL A 335 7.30 -31.67 -6.87
N LEU A 336 6.54 -31.18 -7.87
CA LEU A 336 7.09 -30.72 -9.15
C LEU A 336 8.06 -29.55 -8.98
N GLY A 337 7.79 -28.67 -8.01
CA GLY A 337 8.67 -27.55 -7.68
C GLY A 337 9.72 -27.86 -6.63
N GLU A 338 9.92 -29.13 -6.27
CA GLU A 338 10.92 -29.60 -5.29
C GLU A 338 10.82 -28.90 -3.92
N ARG A 339 9.64 -28.41 -3.54
CA ARG A 339 9.36 -27.78 -2.24
C ARG A 339 9.00 -28.78 -1.14
N ALA A 340 8.56 -29.97 -1.53
CA ALA A 340 8.30 -31.07 -0.62
C ALA A 340 8.55 -32.42 -1.32
N SER A 341 8.98 -33.43 -0.57
CA SER A 341 9.07 -34.80 -1.09
C SER A 341 7.71 -35.51 -1.00
N GLN A 342 7.48 -36.47 -1.90
CA GLN A 342 6.27 -37.29 -1.91
C GLN A 342 6.03 -37.97 -0.55
N SER A 343 7.08 -38.49 0.09
CA SER A 343 6.98 -39.17 1.38
C SER A 343 6.56 -38.22 2.51
N VAL A 344 7.06 -36.98 2.50
CA VAL A 344 6.67 -35.97 3.48
C VAL A 344 5.19 -35.63 3.30
N LEU A 345 4.74 -35.36 2.08
CA LEU A 345 3.34 -35.04 1.81
C LEU A 345 2.40 -36.20 2.16
N GLN A 346 2.76 -37.44 1.84
CA GLN A 346 1.96 -38.61 2.21
C GLN A 346 1.75 -38.72 3.73
N SER A 347 2.73 -38.32 4.54
CA SER A 347 2.58 -38.32 6.00
C SER A 347 1.52 -37.33 6.51
N TYR A 348 1.32 -36.21 5.79
CA TYR A 348 0.29 -35.20 6.11
C TYR A 348 -1.07 -35.56 5.53
N LEU A 349 -1.11 -36.21 4.36
CA LEU A 349 -2.35 -36.53 3.66
C LEU A 349 -3.00 -37.84 4.14
N ALA A 350 -2.22 -38.82 4.60
CA ALA A 350 -2.74 -40.12 5.03
C ALA A 350 -3.84 -40.03 6.12
N PRO A 351 -3.77 -39.15 7.12
CA PRO A 351 -4.85 -38.96 8.09
C PRO A 351 -6.14 -38.38 7.49
N LEU A 352 -6.03 -37.56 6.43
CA LEU A 352 -7.16 -36.91 5.77
C LEU A 352 -7.92 -37.89 4.86
N SER A 353 -7.20 -38.78 4.17
CA SER A 353 -7.79 -39.79 3.27
C SER A 353 -8.66 -40.84 4.00
N LEU A 354 -8.57 -40.92 5.33
CA LEU A 354 -9.39 -41.81 6.17
C LEU A 354 -10.74 -41.18 6.56
N GLN A 355 -10.97 -39.90 6.28
CA GLN A 355 -12.22 -39.22 6.60
C GLN A 355 -13.24 -39.33 5.44
N PRO A 356 -14.54 -39.54 5.72
CA PRO A 356 -15.56 -39.52 4.69
C PRO A 356 -15.56 -38.16 3.99
N GLN A 357 -15.56 -38.16 2.66
CA GLN A 357 -15.76 -36.94 1.88
C GLN A 357 -17.13 -36.34 2.24
N PRO A 358 -17.19 -35.09 2.75
CA PRO A 358 -18.46 -34.43 2.97
C PRO A 358 -19.09 -34.15 1.60
N PRO A 359 -20.43 -34.10 1.50
CA PRO A 359 -21.06 -33.66 0.27
C PRO A 359 -20.53 -32.27 -0.09
N LEU A 360 -20.22 -32.08 -1.38
CA LEU A 360 -19.82 -30.79 -1.93
C LEU A 360 -20.79 -29.71 -1.43
N PRO A 361 -20.29 -28.54 -0.96
CA PRO A 361 -21.17 -27.47 -0.54
C PRO A 361 -22.11 -27.12 -1.70
N PRO A 362 -23.42 -26.93 -1.43
CA PRO A 362 -24.33 -26.49 -2.48
C PRO A 362 -23.80 -25.17 -3.06
N PRO A 363 -24.02 -24.91 -4.36
CA PRO A 363 -23.70 -23.61 -4.93
C PRO A 363 -24.30 -22.51 -4.05
N LEU A 364 -23.51 -21.46 -3.80
CA LEU A 364 -23.99 -20.29 -3.09
C LEU A 364 -25.04 -19.60 -3.98
N ASP A 365 -26.30 -19.98 -3.83
CA ASP A 365 -27.42 -19.19 -4.32
C ASP A 365 -27.51 -17.89 -3.53
N ASP A 366 -27.97 -16.81 -4.17
CA ASP A 366 -28.13 -15.47 -3.59
C ASP A 366 -28.92 -15.48 -2.26
N ASP A 367 -29.76 -16.50 -2.04
CA ASP A 367 -30.53 -16.71 -0.82
C ASP A 367 -29.69 -17.10 0.41
N ASN A 368 -28.49 -17.70 0.24
CA ASN A 368 -27.62 -18.10 1.34
C ASN A 368 -26.87 -16.91 1.97
N VAL A 369 -26.63 -15.84 1.23
CA VAL A 369 -26.05 -14.60 1.78
C VAL A 369 -27.05 -13.92 2.73
N ALA A 370 -28.34 -13.94 2.38
CA ALA A 370 -29.41 -13.43 3.24
C ALA A 370 -29.62 -14.29 4.50
N ALA A 371 -29.53 -15.62 4.38
CA ALA A 371 -29.66 -16.54 5.51
C ALA A 371 -28.49 -16.40 6.51
N VAL A 372 -27.26 -16.26 6.03
CA VAL A 372 -26.08 -16.01 6.89
C VAL A 372 -26.14 -14.61 7.51
N ALA A 373 -26.58 -13.59 6.77
CA ALA A 373 -26.79 -12.25 7.31
C ALA A 373 -27.90 -12.22 8.38
N ALA A 374 -28.97 -13.00 8.21
CA ALA A 374 -30.05 -13.14 9.18
C ALA A 374 -29.62 -13.89 10.45
N LEU A 375 -28.77 -14.92 10.33
CA LEU A 375 -28.19 -15.63 11.47
C LEU A 375 -27.23 -14.74 12.28
N VAL A 376 -26.43 -13.91 11.60
CA VAL A 376 -25.57 -12.90 12.26
C VAL A 376 -26.42 -11.83 12.95
N ALA A 377 -27.50 -11.37 12.33
CA ALA A 377 -28.43 -10.42 12.95
C ALA A 377 -29.19 -11.01 14.16
N ALA A 378 -29.59 -12.28 14.09
CA ALA A 378 -30.27 -12.99 15.17
C ALA A 378 -29.32 -13.31 16.35
N GLY A 379 -28.04 -13.60 16.08
CA GLY A 379 -27.01 -13.78 17.11
C GLY A 379 -26.71 -12.50 17.89
N VAL A 380 -26.79 -11.33 17.23
CA VAL A 380 -26.63 -10.02 17.88
C VAL A 380 -27.86 -9.65 18.72
N ALA A 381 -29.07 -10.07 18.32
CA ALA A 381 -30.30 -9.83 19.09
C ALA A 381 -30.40 -10.69 20.37
N ASN A 382 -29.90 -11.94 20.34
CA ASN A 382 -29.95 -12.85 21.50
C ASN A 382 -28.86 -12.61 22.55
N GLY A 383 -27.86 -11.76 22.27
CA GLY A 383 -26.83 -11.36 23.25
C GLY A 383 -27.27 -10.26 24.23
N LEU A 384 -28.48 -9.71 24.08
CA LEU A 384 -28.99 -8.58 24.87
C LEU A 384 -30.03 -8.97 25.94
N ALA A 385 -30.30 -10.26 26.17
CA ALA A 385 -31.19 -10.70 27.23
C ALA A 385 -30.61 -11.88 28.02
N SER A 386 -30.57 -11.72 29.35
CA SER A 386 -30.32 -12.70 30.41
C SER A 386 -28.85 -13.07 30.77
N HIS A 387 -28.27 -12.40 31.78
CA HIS A 387 -28.20 -12.91 33.17
C HIS A 387 -27.42 -11.96 34.12
N PRO A 388 -27.72 -11.94 35.43
CA PRO A 388 -27.24 -10.93 36.38
C PRO A 388 -25.88 -11.26 37.00
N HIS A 389 -25.18 -10.20 37.42
CA HIS A 389 -23.89 -10.17 38.10
C HIS A 389 -23.74 -11.09 39.32
N THR A 390 -22.56 -11.72 39.46
CA THR A 390 -21.82 -11.81 40.75
C THR A 390 -20.30 -11.76 40.50
N ASN A 391 -19.62 -10.99 41.36
CA ASN A 391 -18.18 -10.66 41.34
C ASN A 391 -17.29 -11.81 41.84
N HIS A 392 -16.03 -11.90 41.36
CA HIS A 392 -14.80 -11.79 42.18
C HIS A 392 -13.47 -11.94 41.38
N LEU A 393 -12.64 -10.87 41.47
CA LEU A 393 -11.14 -10.80 41.40
C LEU A 393 -10.40 -10.96 40.04
N PRO A 394 -9.17 -10.44 39.88
CA PRO A 394 -8.74 -9.04 40.05
C PRO A 394 -7.87 -8.49 38.88
N ASN A 395 -7.91 -7.16 38.69
CA ASN A 395 -6.90 -6.30 38.05
C ASN A 395 -6.03 -6.84 36.90
N HIS A 396 -6.49 -6.66 35.67
CA HIS A 396 -5.60 -6.40 34.52
C HIS A 396 -5.94 -5.05 33.88
N ARG A 397 -4.90 -4.22 33.73
CA ARG A 397 -4.93 -2.86 33.17
C ARG A 397 -5.56 -2.85 31.77
N PRO A 398 -6.32 -1.80 31.39
CA PRO A 398 -6.85 -1.68 30.03
C PRO A 398 -5.71 -1.38 29.04
N TYR A 399 -5.65 -2.17 27.97
CA TYR A 399 -4.89 -1.85 26.76
C TYR A 399 -5.49 -0.59 26.12
N LEU A 400 -4.71 0.48 26.12
CA LEU A 400 -4.98 1.70 25.35
C LEU A 400 -4.73 1.40 23.87
N SER A 401 -5.81 1.28 23.10
CA SER A 401 -5.75 1.33 21.63
C SER A 401 -5.51 2.76 21.18
N HIS A 402 -4.25 3.19 21.16
CA HIS A 402 -3.79 4.31 20.34
C HIS A 402 -2.91 3.76 19.23
N GLN A 403 -3.49 3.52 18.05
CA GLN A 403 -2.72 3.51 16.80
C GLN A 403 -3.17 4.70 15.97
N THR A 404 -2.35 5.74 16.04
CA THR A 404 -2.30 6.80 15.06
C THR A 404 -1.51 6.26 13.88
N ASN A 405 -2.14 6.16 12.71
CA ASN A 405 -1.42 6.08 11.45
C ASN A 405 -0.74 7.43 11.21
N ALA A 406 0.50 7.52 11.68
CA ALA A 406 1.43 8.57 11.33
C ALA A 406 2.71 7.89 10.84
N ALA A 407 2.81 7.72 9.53
CA ALA A 407 4.11 7.64 8.85
C ALA A 407 4.77 9.02 8.98
N GLY A 408 5.27 9.28 10.17
CA GLY A 408 6.06 10.44 10.55
C GLY A 408 7.22 9.91 11.35
N ILE A 409 8.28 9.54 10.65
CA ILE A 409 9.59 9.32 11.26
C ILE A 409 9.97 10.67 11.90
N ARG A 410 9.84 10.76 13.23
CA ARG A 410 10.45 11.83 14.01
C ARG A 410 11.94 11.52 14.14
N TYR A 411 12.79 12.47 13.74
CA TYR A 411 14.21 12.49 14.06
C TYR A 411 14.44 12.69 15.56
#